data_AF-A0A974S445-F1
#
_entry.id   AF-A0A974S445-F1
#
_cell.length_a   1.000
_cell.length_b   1.000
_cell.length_c   1.000
_cell.angle_alpha   90.00
_cell.angle_beta   90.00
_cell.angle_gamma   90.00
#
_symmetry.space_group_name_H-M   'P 1'
#
loop_
_entity.id
_entity.type
_entity.pdbx_description
1 polymer ?
#
loop_
_entity_poly.entity_id
_entity_poly.type
_entity_poly.pdbx_seq_one_letter_code
_entity_poly.pdbx_strand_id
1 'polypeptide(L)' 'MRQKPTRAQDRAARLHREALNCLAIAVKEEEVDHTAQLIDEALKLAKRSRELSGVE' A
#
# COMPACT_ATOMS: atom_id res chain seq x y z
N MET A 1 -3.47 -26.81 11.94
CA MET A 1 -2.45 -25.86 12.40
C MET A 1 -2.41 -24.67 11.45
N ARG A 2 -2.63 -23.44 11.92
CA ARG A 2 -2.52 -22.24 11.07
C ARG A 2 -1.02 -21.97 10.85
N GLN A 3 -0.54 -22.02 9.60
CA GLN A 3 0.83 -21.61 9.30
C GLN A 3 1.01 -20.14 9.66
N LYS A 4 2.09 -19.80 10.36
CA LYS A 4 2.41 -18.41 10.67
C LYS A 4 2.76 -17.68 9.37
N PRO A 5 2.26 -16.45 9.18
CA PRO A 5 2.61 -15.69 7.99
C PRO A 5 4.13 -15.50 7.91
N THR A 6 4.66 -15.55 6.70
CA THR A 6 6.07 -15.26 6.46
C THR A 6 6.34 -13.78 6.70
N ARG A 7 7.60 -13.42 6.99
CA ARG A 7 8.00 -12.00 7.08
C ARG A 7 7.65 -11.20 5.82
N ALA A 8 7.64 -11.85 4.66
CA ALA A 8 7.23 -11.26 3.38
C ALA A 8 5.73 -10.95 3.36
N GLN A 9 4.90 -11.89 3.83
CA GLN A 9 3.44 -11.70 3.95
C GLN A 9 3.09 -10.59 4.95
N ASP A 10 3.78 -10.54 6.10
CA ASP A 10 3.58 -9.46 7.08
C ASP A 10 3.94 -8.09 6.50
N ARG A 11 5.03 -8.03 5.72
CA ARG A 11 5.44 -6.81 5.03
C ARG A 11 4.44 -6.42 3.94
N ALA A 12 3.98 -7.38 3.14
CA ALA A 12 2.96 -7.14 2.12
C ALA A 12 1.70 -6.52 2.73
N ALA A 13 1.21 -7.06 3.84
CA ALA A 13 0.04 -6.54 4.55
C ALA A 13 0.26 -5.12 5.10
N ARG A 14 1.46 -4.79 5.60
CA ARG A 14 1.79 -3.42 6.03
C ARG A 14 1.77 -2.44 4.87
N LEU A 15 2.46 -2.76 3.78
CA LEU A 15 2.51 -1.90 2.58
C LEU A 15 1.13 -1.70 1.97
N HIS A 16 0.27 -2.73 2.00
CA HIS A 16 -1.11 -2.60 1.55
C HIS A 16 -1.89 -1.58 2.40
N ARG A 17 -1.76 -1.66 3.73
CA ARG A 17 -2.40 -0.68 4.63
C ARG A 17 -1.87 0.74 4.42
N GLU A 18 -0.56 0.89 4.22
CA GLU A 18 0.05 2.18 3.94
C GLU A 18 -0.46 2.77 2.61
N ALA A 19 -0.61 1.94 1.57
CA ALA A 19 -1.22 2.36 0.30
C ALA A 19 -2.66 2.88 0.49
N LEU A 20 -3.47 2.18 1.30
CA LEU A 20 -4.84 2.63 1.61
C LEU A 20 -4.85 3.93 2.41
N ASN A 21 -3.88 4.13 3.31
CA ASN A 21 -3.75 5.38 4.05
C ASN A 21 -3.42 6.55 3.13
N CYS A 22 -2.49 6.37 2.18
CA CYS A 22 -2.16 7.38 1.18
C CYS A 22 -3.43 7.80 0.40
N LEU A 23 -4.24 6.84 -0.05
CA LEU A 23 -5.52 7.14 -0.73
C LEU A 23 -6.52 7.84 0.19
N ALA A 24 -6.64 7.41 1.45
CA ALA A 24 -7.56 8.02 2.41
C ALA A 24 -7.20 9.47 2.74
N ILE A 25 -5.91 9.81 2.71
CA ILE A 25 -5.42 11.19 2.84
C ILE A 25 -5.70 11.95 1.55
N ALA A 26 -5.35 11.40 0.39
CA ALA A 26 -5.52 12.04 -0.92
C ALA A 26 -6.96 12.49 -1.19
N VAL A 27 -7.97 11.71 -0.77
CA VAL A 27 -9.39 12.05 -0.95
C VAL A 27 -9.82 13.30 -0.17
N LYS A 28 -9.06 13.68 0.87
CA LYS A 28 -9.34 14.85 1.72
C LYS A 28 -8.37 16.00 1.46
N GLU A 29 -7.41 15.81 0.57
CA GLU A 29 -6.38 16.79 0.26
C GLU A 29 -6.91 17.81 -0.75
N GLU A 30 -6.62 19.09 -0.51
CA GLU A 30 -7.08 20.20 -1.35
C GLU A 30 -5.98 20.63 -2.33
N GLU A 31 -4.73 20.31 -2.03
CA GLU A 31 -3.58 20.59 -2.88
C GLU A 31 -3.42 19.51 -3.96
N VAL A 32 -3.59 19.91 -5.22
CA VAL A 32 -3.55 18.99 -6.37
C VAL A 32 -2.21 18.27 -6.49
N ASP A 33 -1.11 19.00 -6.32
CA ASP A 33 0.24 18.41 -6.43
C ASP A 33 0.52 17.40 -5.31
N HIS A 34 0.08 17.69 -4.09
CA HIS A 34 0.23 16.77 -2.98
C HIS A 34 -0.67 15.53 -3.14
N THR A 35 -1.90 15.74 -3.60
CA THR A 35 -2.85 14.65 -3.95
C THR A 35 -2.23 13.70 -4.97
N ALA A 36 -1.62 14.22 -6.03
CA ALA A 36 -0.95 13.41 -7.05
C ALA A 36 0.21 12.59 -6.45
N GLN A 37 1.04 13.20 -5.61
CA GLN A 37 2.14 12.51 -4.91
C GLN A 37 1.64 11.36 -4.03
N LEU A 38 0.54 11.56 -3.30
CA LEU A 38 -0.08 10.53 -2.45
C LEU A 38 -0.64 9.36 -3.28
N ILE A 39 -1.27 9.65 -4.43
CA ILE A 39 -1.77 8.62 -5.34
C ILE A 39 -0.61 7.81 -5.93
N ASP A 40 0.45 8.47 -6.40
CA ASP A 40 1.64 7.81 -6.93
C ASP A 40 2.30 6.90 -5.89
N GLU A 41 2.40 7.36 -4.64
CA GLU A 41 2.96 6.56 -3.55
C GLU A 41 2.07 5.37 -3.21
N ALA A 42 0.74 5.56 -3.17
CA ALA A 42 -0.20 4.47 -2.99
C ALA A 42 -0.04 3.37 -4.04
N LEU A 43 0.14 3.75 -5.31
CA LEU A 43 0.36 2.81 -6.41
C LEU A 43 1.68 2.03 -6.25
N LYS A 44 2.78 2.69 -5.87
CA LYS A 44 4.08 2.04 -5.61
C LYS A 44 3.99 1.03 -4.48
N LEU A 45 3.37 1.42 -3.35
CA LEU A 45 3.19 0.56 -2.18
C LEU A 45 2.29 -0.64 -2.49
N ALA A 46 1.18 -0.42 -3.21
CA ALA A 46 0.27 -1.48 -3.62
C ALA A 46 0.95 -2.48 -4.58
N LYS A 47 1.73 -1.99 -5.55
CA LYS A 47 2.53 -2.86 -6.44
C LYS A 47 3.50 -3.71 -5.62
N ARG A 48 4.27 -3.09 -4.71
CA ARG A 48 5.24 -3.81 -3.90
C ARG A 48 4.59 -4.82 -2.95
N SER A 49 3.40 -4.50 -2.44
CA SER A 49 2.60 -5.43 -1.64
C SER A 49 2.25 -6.69 -2.43
N ARG A 50 1.74 -6.55 -3.66
CA ARG A 50 1.40 -7.67 -4.55
C ARG A 50 2.59 -8.56 -4.90
N GLU A 51 3.73 -7.95 -5.24
CA GLU A 51 5.00 -8.66 -5.48
C GLU A 51 5.42 -9.51 -4.28
N LEU A 52 5.24 -9.00 -3.06
CA LEU A 52 5.60 -9.70 -1.83
C LEU A 52 4.57 -10.75 -1.39
N SER A 53 3.31 -10.62 -1.81
CA SER A 53 2.27 -11.62 -1.55
C SER A 53 2.22 -12.73 -2.60
N GLY A 54 2.95 -12.59 -3.72
CA GLY A 54 2.95 -13.56 -4.82
C GLY A 54 1.63 -13.57 -5.60
N VAL A 55 0.92 -12.44 -5.63
CA VAL A 55 -0.33 -12.26 -6.36
C VAL A 55 -0.01 -11.38 -7.57
N GLU A 56 0.20 -12.00 -8.72
CA GLU A 56 0.29 -11.31 -10.02
C GLU A 56 -1.07 -11.23 -10.70
#